data_AF-U2YNC3-F1
#
_entry.id   AF-U2YNC3-F1
#
_cell.length_a   1.000
_cell.length_b   1.000
_cell.length_c   1.000
_cell.angle_alpha   90.00
_cell.angle_beta   90.00
_cell.angle_gamma   90.00
#
_symmetry.space_group_name_H-M   'P 1'
#
loop_
_entity.id
_entity.type
_entity.pdbx_description
1 polymer ?
#
loop_
_entity_poly.entity_id
_entity_poly.type
_entity_poly.pdbx_seq_one_letter_code
_entity_poly.pdbx_strand_id
1 'polypeptide(L)' 'MPDIPQNCLHLIPSESALPPELHDSVRRHHKHLTALAISLRAAGVDEAIVEMSVWQLTESYRVELTAAMQAIVQGKSHA' A
#
# COMPACT_ATOMS: atom_id res chain seq x y z
N MET A 1 -18.28 6.02 -25.37
CA MET A 1 -17.43 5.50 -24.28
C MET A 1 -16.80 6.72 -23.63
N PRO A 2 -16.86 6.90 -22.30
CA PRO A 2 -16.20 8.04 -21.67
C PRO A 2 -14.70 7.75 -21.51
N ASP A 3 -13.88 8.63 -22.07
CA ASP A 3 -12.43 8.70 -21.83
C ASP A 3 -12.16 8.96 -20.35
N ILE A 4 -11.59 7.96 -19.66
CA ILE A 4 -11.03 8.19 -18.32
C ILE A 4 -9.76 9.03 -18.51
N PRO A 5 -9.66 10.22 -17.90
CA PRO A 5 -8.45 11.02 -18.02
C PRO A 5 -7.27 10.24 -17.43
N GLN A 6 -6.28 9.96 -18.28
CA GLN A 6 -5.04 9.23 -17.99
C GLN A 6 -4.16 9.88 -16.89
N ASN A 7 -4.62 10.98 -16.28
CA ASN A 7 -3.88 11.79 -15.34
C ASN A 7 -3.76 11.18 -13.93
N CYS A 8 -4.52 10.13 -13.62
CA CYS A 8 -4.51 9.51 -12.28
C CYS A 8 -3.58 8.29 -12.15
N LEU A 9 -2.97 7.82 -13.26
CA LEU A 9 -2.10 6.64 -13.26
C LEU A 9 -0.68 6.90 -12.71
N HIS A 10 -0.26 8.16 -12.55
CA HIS A 10 1.07 8.52 -12.03
C HIS A 10 1.19 8.50 -10.50
N LEU A 11 0.09 8.30 -9.76
CA LEU A 11 0.08 8.32 -8.30
C LEU A 11 0.25 6.93 -7.67
N ILE A 12 0.46 5.89 -8.48
CA ILE A 12 0.81 4.57 -7.98
C ILE A 12 2.34 4.48 -7.97
N PRO A 13 3.02 4.53 -6.81
CA PRO A 13 4.43 4.25 -6.78
C PRO A 13 4.60 2.77 -7.11
N SER A 14 5.04 2.46 -8.33
CA SER A 14 5.64 1.16 -8.65
C SER A 14 6.70 0.88 -7.59
N GLU A 15 6.84 -0.35 -7.10
CA GLU A 15 7.79 -0.71 -6.02
C GLU A 15 9.22 -0.16 -6.24
N SER A 16 9.63 0.09 -7.49
CA SER A 16 10.88 0.74 -7.88
C SER A 16 11.01 2.22 -7.51
N ALA A 17 9.94 2.87 -7.06
CA ALA A 17 9.89 4.27 -6.63
C ALA A 17 9.96 4.42 -5.10
N LEU A 18 10.00 3.30 -4.36
CA LEU A 18 10.13 3.34 -2.91
C LEU A 18 11.57 3.68 -2.52
N PRO A 19 11.77 4.61 -1.57
CA PRO A 19 13.07 4.84 -0.96
C PRO A 19 13.63 3.53 -0.36
N PRO A 20 14.94 3.23 -0.53
CA PRO A 20 15.55 2.01 -0.04
C PRO A 20 15.43 1.86 1.48
N GLU A 21 15.33 2.96 2.22
CA GLU A 21 15.10 2.98 3.67
C GLU A 21 13.74 2.39 4.06
N LEU A 22 12.76 2.42 3.14
CA LEU A 22 11.41 1.94 3.35
C LEU A 22 11.22 0.49 2.91
N HIS A 23 12.11 -0.06 2.08
CA HIS A 23 12.04 -1.45 1.59
C HIS A 23 11.92 -2.45 2.73
N ASP A 24 12.72 -2.28 3.79
CA ASP A 24 12.70 -3.19 4.93
C ASP A 24 11.41 -3.09 5.74
N SER A 25 10.82 -1.90 5.82
CA SER A 25 9.54 -1.70 6.48
C SER A 25 8.41 -2.35 5.69
N VAL A 26 8.35 -2.09 4.38
CA VAL A 26 7.37 -2.66 3.45
C VAL A 26 7.47 -4.19 3.44
N ARG A 27 8.68 -4.74 3.37
CA ARG A 27 8.92 -6.19 3.39
C ARG A 27 8.43 -6.85 4.68
N ARG A 28 8.71 -6.26 5.85
CA ARG A 28 8.21 -6.77 7.14
C ARG A 28 6.69 -6.71 7.20
N HIS A 29 6.10 -5.64 6.69
CA HIS A 29 4.66 -5.46 6.67
C HIS A 29 3.98 -6.49 5.75
N HIS A 30 4.51 -6.69 4.54
CA HIS A 30 4.02 -7.72 3.61
C HIS A 30 4.05 -9.11 4.26
N LYS A 31 5.17 -9.47 4.89
CA LYS A 31 5.30 -10.75 5.61
C LYS A 31 4.23 -10.92 6.70
N HIS A 32 3.92 -9.85 7.42
CA HIS A 32 2.89 -9.87 8.47
C HIS A 32 1.48 -10.05 7.88
N LEU A 33 1.15 -9.33 6.80
CA LEU A 33 -0.13 -9.46 6.10
C LEU A 33 -0.33 -10.86 5.51
N THR A 34 0.71 -11.45 4.92
CA THR A 34 0.65 -12.83 4.43
C THR A 34 0.34 -13.82 5.56
N ALA A 35 0.99 -13.66 6.72
CA ALA A 35 0.75 -14.52 7.88
C ALA A 35 -0.67 -14.34 8.45
N LEU A 36 -1.19 -13.11 8.46
CA LEU A 36 -2.55 -12.82 8.88
C LEU A 36 -3.57 -13.46 7.93
N ALA A 37 -3.40 -13.31 6.61
CA ALA A 37 -4.27 -13.92 5.61
C ALA A 37 -4.28 -15.46 5.71
N ILE A 38 -3.12 -16.09 5.94
CA ILE A 38 -3.03 -17.53 6.19
C ILE A 38 -3.80 -17.91 7.46
N SER A 39 -3.66 -17.14 8.54
CA SER A 39 -4.36 -17.38 9.81
C SER A 39 -5.88 -17.25 9.66
N LEU A 40 -6.37 -16.25 8.93
CA LEU A 40 -7.79 -16.04 8.69
C LEU A 40 -8.39 -17.18 7.85
N ARG A 41 -7.70 -17.61 6.80
CA ARG A 41 -8.09 -18.79 6.01
C ARG A 41 -8.13 -20.06 6.86
N ALA A 42 -7.12 -20.28 7.70
CA ALA A 42 -7.08 -21.44 8.61
C ALA A 42 -8.20 -21.42 9.66
N ALA A 43 -8.70 -20.23 10.02
CA ALA A 43 -9.84 -20.05 10.90
C ALA A 43 -11.20 -20.25 10.20
N GLY A 44 -11.22 -20.54 8.90
CA GLY A 44 -12.44 -20.75 8.11
C GLY A 44 -13.16 -19.46 7.72
N VAL A 45 -12.46 -18.31 7.73
CA VAL A 45 -13.00 -17.05 7.21
C VAL A 45 -13.11 -17.16 5.69
N ASP A 46 -14.24 -16.70 5.15
CA ASP A 46 -14.50 -16.68 3.72
C ASP A 46 -13.38 -15.94 2.95
N GLU A 47 -12.91 -16.54 1.86
CA GLU A 47 -11.78 -16.04 1.08
C GLU A 47 -12.03 -14.61 0.58
N ALA A 48 -13.26 -14.29 0.14
CA ALA A 48 -13.59 -12.96 -0.35
C ALA A 48 -13.53 -11.92 0.78
N ILE A 49 -13.86 -12.31 2.02
CA ILE A 49 -13.70 -11.44 3.20
C ILE A 49 -12.23 -11.25 3.55
N VAL A 50 -11.40 -12.29 3.45
CA VAL A 50 -9.95 -12.19 3.67
C VAL A 50 -9.31 -11.27 2.63
N GLU A 51 -9.62 -11.47 1.35
CA GLU A 51 -9.13 -10.65 0.25
C GLU A 51 -9.55 -9.18 0.41
N MET A 52 -10.83 -8.92 0.71
CA MET A 52 -11.33 -7.57 0.96
C MET A 52 -10.60 -6.90 2.12
N SER A 53 -10.42 -7.63 3.23
CA SER A 53 -9.77 -7.11 4.44
C SER A 53 -8.29 -6.80 4.20
N VAL A 54 -7.57 -7.69 3.53
CA VAL A 54 -6.16 -7.48 3.17
C VAL A 54 -6.01 -6.34 2.17
N TRP A 55 -6.93 -6.24 1.20
CA TRP A 55 -6.93 -5.15 0.22
C TRP A 55 -7.19 -3.80 0.89
N GLN A 56 -8.22 -3.68 1.73
CA GLN A 56 -8.52 -2.46 2.47
C GLN A 56 -7.35 -2.02 3.37
N LEU A 57 -6.71 -2.98 4.04
CA LEU A 57 -5.57 -2.70 4.92
C LEU A 57 -4.34 -2.23 4.13
N THR A 58 -4.05 -2.88 3.01
CA THR A 58 -2.94 -2.51 2.12
C THR A 58 -3.18 -1.14 1.50
N GLU A 59 -4.42 -0.85 1.10
CA GLU A 59 -4.80 0.43 0.51
C GLU A 59 -4.70 1.58 1.52
N SER A 60 -5.15 1.37 2.76
CA SER A 60 -4.97 2.34 3.85
C SER A 60 -3.48 2.66 4.06
N TYR A 61 -2.64 1.63 4.10
CA TYR A 61 -1.20 1.82 4.26
C TYR A 61 -0.58 2.56 3.06
N ARG A 62 -1.01 2.26 1.84
CA ARG A 62 -0.56 2.96 0.64
C ARG A 62 -0.88 4.46 0.72
N VAL A 63 -2.08 4.81 1.17
CA VAL A 63 -2.51 6.21 1.34
C VAL A 63 -1.67 6.91 2.40
N GLU A 64 -1.48 6.30 3.57
CA GLU A 64 -0.66 6.86 4.66
C GLU A 64 0.81 7.03 4.25
N LEU A 65 1.37 6.03 3.58
CA LEU A 65 2.75 6.06 3.10
C LEU A 65 2.95 7.15 2.04
N THR A 66 2.01 7.27 1.11
CA THR A 66 2.04 8.31 0.07
C THR A 66 1.94 9.70 0.72
N ALA A 67 1.06 9.88 1.70
CA ALA A 67 0.93 11.14 2.43
C ALA A 67 2.21 11.49 3.21
N ALA A 68 2.81 10.52 3.90
CA ALA A 68 4.07 10.71 4.62
C ALA A 68 5.22 11.05 3.68
N MET A 69 5.34 10.37 2.53
CA MET A 69 6.34 10.70 1.51
C MET A 69 6.11 12.09 0.92
N GLN A 70 4.87 12.46 0.60
CA GLN A 70 4.54 13.79 0.10
C GLN A 70 4.89 14.88 1.12
N ALA A 71 4.62 14.65 2.41
CA ALA A 71 5.00 15.58 3.47
C ALA A 71 6.52 15.77 3.56
N ILE A 72 7.30 14.69 3.39
CA ILE A 72 8.77 14.75 3.35
C ILE A 72 9.28 15.51 2.11
N VAL A 73 8.71 15.23 0.94
CA VAL A 73 9.08 15.90 -0.32
C VAL A 73 8.74 17.39 -0.27
N GLN A 74 7.54 17.75 0.21
CA GLN A 74 7.11 19.14 0.34
C GLN A 74 7.84 19.88 1.47
N GLY A 75 8.15 19.22 2.58
CA GLY A 75 8.94 19.77 3.68
C GLY A 75 10.42 20.00 3.31
N LYS A 76 10.96 19.25 2.33
CA LYS A 76 12.29 19.50 1.74
C LYS A 76 12.34 20.71 0.81
N SER A 77 11.20 21.23 0.35
CA SER A 77 11.13 22.42 -0.51
C SER A 77 11.09 23.75 0.28
N HIS A 78 11.29 23.71 1.59
CA HIS A 78 11.29 24.90 2.45
C HIS A 78 12.58 25.02 3.29
N ALA A 79 13.73 24.82 2.65
CA ALA A 79 15.05 25.14 3.19
C ALA A 79 15.87 25.92 2.15
#